data_AF-A0A660YMG9-F1
#
_entry.id   AF-A0A660YMG9-F1
#
_cell.length_a   1.000
_cell.length_b   1.000
_cell.length_c   1.000
_cell.angle_alpha   90.00
_cell.angle_beta   90.00
_cell.angle_gamma   90.00
#
_symmetry.space_group_name_H-M   'P 1'
#
loop_
_entity.id
_entity.type
_entity.pdbx_description
1 polymer ?
#
loop_
_entity_poly.entity_id
_entity_poly.type
_entity_poly.pdbx_seq_one_letter_code
_entity_poly.pdbx_strand_id
1 'polypeptide(L)'
;MTESLNRRINEDEMHLLCIRAGAIYGEHSVFFDSEGDEIELTHRVRSRVGLAIGALVAAEWIRDKKGFYAFSDVFKSLISGGQNGK
;
A
#
# COMPACT_ATOMS: atom_id res chain seq x y z
N MET A 1 5.62 20.35 -9.80
CA MET A 1 5.13 19.73 -8.55
C MET A 1 6.30 19.67 -7.57
N THR A 2 6.78 20.85 -7.16
CA THR A 2 8.03 21.05 -6.40
C THR A 2 7.96 22.32 -5.57
N GLU A 3 6.77 22.87 -5.32
CA GLU A 3 6.64 24.06 -4.49
C GLU A 3 6.43 23.65 -3.04
N SER A 4 7.33 24.10 -2.18
CA SER A 4 7.19 23.94 -0.74
C SER A 4 6.04 24.81 -0.24
N LEU A 5 5.05 24.17 0.39
CA LEU A 5 3.91 24.85 1.00
C LEU A 5 4.32 25.39 2.37
N ASN A 6 4.89 26.60 2.39
CA ASN A 6 5.28 27.30 3.62
C ASN A 6 4.10 28.04 4.25
N ARG A 7 2.99 27.33 4.47
CA ARG A 7 1.79 27.84 5.16
C ARG A 7 1.18 26.75 6.04
N ARG A 8 0.23 27.14 6.89
CA ARG A 8 -0.63 26.17 7.58
C ARG A 8 -1.44 25.40 6.53
N ILE A 9 -1.55 24.09 6.73
CA ILE A 9 -2.34 23.22 5.85
C ILE A 9 -3.82 23.38 6.18
N ASN A 10 -4.64 23.43 5.13
CA ASN A 10 -6.09 23.55 5.25
C ASN A 10 -6.74 22.21 5.63
N GLU A 11 -7.94 22.23 6.19
CA GLU A 11 -8.64 21.02 6.66
C GLU A 11 -8.93 20.00 5.55
N ASP A 12 -9.03 20.45 4.30
CA ASP A 12 -9.31 19.65 3.11
C ASP A 12 -8.03 19.22 2.36
N GLU A 13 -6.85 19.51 2.90
CA GLU A 13 -5.55 19.20 2.29
C GLU A 13 -4.88 17.99 2.96
N MET A 14 -4.31 17.10 2.14
CA MET A 14 -3.52 15.96 2.61
C MET A 14 -2.01 16.24 2.46
N HIS A 15 -1.26 16.04 3.54
CA HIS A 15 0.19 16.19 3.52
C HIS A 15 0.86 15.00 2.85
N LEU A 16 1.82 15.28 1.97
CA LEU A 16 2.64 14.27 1.34
C LEU A 16 4.12 14.58 1.56
N LEU A 17 4.80 13.65 2.23
CA LEU A 17 6.25 13.69 2.41
C LEU A 17 6.88 12.56 1.59
N CYS A 18 7.82 12.91 0.72
CA CYS A 18 8.54 11.95 -0.10
C CYS A 18 10.04 12.04 0.19
N ILE A 19 10.57 11.04 0.89
CA ILE A 19 11.99 10.95 1.21
C ILE A 19 12.67 10.02 0.21
N ARG A 20 13.91 10.35 -0.16
CA ARG A 20 14.81 9.49 -0.93
C ARG A 20 16.11 9.37 -0.13
N ALA A 21 16.36 8.20 0.45
CA ALA A 21 17.51 7.99 1.32
C ALA A 21 18.04 6.56 1.21
N GLY A 22 19.36 6.43 1.03
CA GLY A 22 20.08 5.16 1.07
C GLY A 22 19.52 4.08 0.15
N ALA A 23 19.47 2.85 0.67
CA ALA A 23 19.02 1.64 -0.03
C ALA A 23 17.60 1.21 0.39
N ILE A 24 16.74 2.14 0.80
CA ILE A 24 15.36 1.86 1.21
C ILE A 24 14.56 1.41 -0.02
N TYR A 25 14.06 0.18 -0.01
CA TYR A 25 13.30 -0.40 -1.14
C TYR A 25 11.90 0.19 -1.29
N GLY A 26 11.31 0.66 -0.18
CA GLY A 26 10.00 1.28 -0.13
C GLY A 26 9.48 1.28 1.29
N GLU A 27 9.08 2.45 1.78
CA GLU A 27 8.43 2.64 3.07
C GLU A 27 7.29 3.64 2.87
N HIS A 28 6.08 3.25 3.24
CA HIS A 28 4.90 4.10 3.16
C HIS A 28 4.22 4.10 4.52
N SER A 29 4.00 5.29 5.05
CA SER A 29 3.34 5.51 6.33
C SER A 29 2.17 6.45 6.14
N VAL A 30 1.04 6.11 6.74
CA VAL A 30 -0.15 6.97 6.82
C VAL A 30 -0.41 7.24 8.29
N PHE A 31 -0.55 8.51 8.64
CA PHE A 31 -0.75 8.98 10.00
C PHE A 31 -2.15 9.60 10.10
N PHE A 32 -2.86 9.25 11.16
CA PHE A 32 -4.10 9.89 11.59
C PHE A 32 -3.89 10.36 13.02
N ASP A 33 -4.12 11.63 13.27
CA ASP A 33 -3.85 12.24 14.57
C ASP A 33 -5.07 13.05 15.03
N SER A 34 -5.29 13.09 16.32
CA SER A 34 -6.40 13.79 16.99
C SER A 34 -6.02 14.13 18.42
N GLU A 35 -6.86 14.90 19.12
CA GLU A 35 -6.58 15.24 20.53
C GLU A 35 -6.55 14.01 21.47
N GLY A 36 -7.28 12.94 21.13
CA GLY A 36 -7.42 11.75 21.97
C GLY A 36 -6.57 10.55 21.53
N ASP A 37 -6.36 10.40 20.22
CA ASP A 37 -5.78 9.19 19.62
C ASP A 37 -4.85 9.52 18.45
N GLU A 38 -3.80 8.72 18.32
CA GLU A 38 -2.90 8.66 17.16
C GLU A 38 -2.94 7.24 16.57
N ILE A 39 -3.06 7.14 15.24
CA ILE A 39 -3.01 5.88 14.49
C ILE A 39 -1.98 6.01 13.38
N GLU A 40 -1.01 5.09 13.35
CA GLU A 40 -0.03 4.95 12.27
C GLU A 40 -0.17 3.60 11.57
N LEU A 41 -0.21 3.63 10.23
CA LEU A 41 -0.11 2.44 9.39
C LEU A 41 1.15 2.52 8.52
N THR A 42 2.12 1.64 8.78
CA THR A 42 3.40 1.61 8.06
C THR A 42 3.61 0.30 7.31
N HIS A 43 3.80 0.38 5.99
CA HIS A 43 4.25 -0.72 5.14
C HIS A 43 5.73 -0.53 4.78
N ARG A 44 6.59 -1.41 5.32
CA ARG A 44 8.04 -1.40 5.09
C ARG A 44 8.49 -2.61 4.26
N VAL A 45 9.03 -2.34 3.08
CA VAL A 45 9.57 -3.36 2.18
C VAL A 45 11.03 -3.63 2.51
N ARG A 46 11.34 -4.84 2.97
CA ARG A 46 12.71 -5.24 3.35
C ARG A 46 13.55 -5.75 2.16
N SER A 47 12.89 -6.22 1.11
CA SER A 47 13.52 -6.64 -0.15
C SER A 47 12.47 -6.73 -1.25
N ARG A 48 12.89 -6.83 -2.52
CA ARG A 48 11.98 -7.01 -3.67
C ARG A 48 11.32 -8.39 -3.72
N VAL A 49 11.76 -9.35 -2.90
CA VAL A 49 11.26 -10.73 -2.92
C VAL A 49 9.76 -10.79 -2.59
N GLY A 50 9.30 -10.02 -1.59
CA GLY A 50 7.88 -10.00 -1.23
C GLY A 50 6.98 -9.52 -2.36
N LEU A 51 7.43 -8.52 -3.13
CA LEU A 51 6.71 -8.01 -4.29
C LEU A 51 6.66 -9.05 -5.41
N ALA A 52 7.76 -9.77 -5.66
CA ALA A 52 7.83 -10.83 -6.65
C ALA A 52 6.89 -12.00 -6.31
N ILE A 53 6.85 -12.41 -5.03
CA ILE A 53 5.91 -13.44 -4.56
C ILE A 53 4.47 -13.00 -4.79
N GLY A 54 4.11 -11.76 -4.45
CA GLY A 54 2.77 -11.22 -4.70
C GLY A 54 2.38 -11.24 -6.18
N ALA A 55 3.33 -10.94 -7.08
CA ALA A 55 3.11 -11.02 -8.52
C ALA A 55 2.86 -12.45 -9.01
N LEU A 56 3.58 -13.44 -8.47
CA LEU A 56 3.34 -14.86 -8.77
C LEU A 56 1.96 -15.32 -8.30
N VAL A 57 1.56 -14.95 -7.07
CA VAL A 57 0.22 -15.24 -6.54
C VAL A 57 -0.86 -14.62 -7.44
N ALA A 58 -0.68 -13.38 -7.89
CA ALA A 58 -1.61 -12.73 -8.81
C ALA A 58 -1.67 -13.44 -10.17
N ALA A 59 -0.53 -13.92 -10.69
CA ALA A 59 -0.46 -14.66 -11.94
C ALA A 59 -1.17 -16.02 -11.87
N GLU A 60 -1.08 -16.71 -10.73
CA GLU A 60 -1.84 -17.94 -10.50
C GLU A 60 -3.35 -17.66 -10.38
N TRP A 61 -3.71 -16.60 -9.64
CA TRP A 61 -5.10 -16.21 -9.43
C TRP A 61 -5.82 -15.79 -10.72
N ILE A 62 -5.12 -15.17 -11.68
CA ILE A 62 -5.72 -14.62 -12.91
C ILE A 62 -5.89 -15.64 -14.04
N ARG A 63 -5.30 -16.84 -13.95
CA ARG A 63 -5.12 -17.81 -15.06
C ARG A 63 -6.36 -17.99 -15.96
N ASP A 64 -7.55 -18.07 -15.39
CA ASP A 64 -8.81 -18.34 -16.10
C ASP A 64 -9.76 -17.13 -16.15
N LYS A 65 -9.25 -15.93 -15.87
CA LYS A 65 -10.03 -14.69 -15.79
C LYS A 65 -9.80 -13.82 -17.02
N LYS A 66 -10.82 -13.04 -17.40
CA LYS A 66 -10.77 -12.10 -18.54
C LYS A 66 -11.11 -10.69 -18.10
N GLY A 67 -10.37 -9.72 -18.60
CA GLY A 67 -10.53 -8.31 -18.25
C GLY A 67 -9.37 -7.79 -17.40
N PHE A 68 -9.56 -6.60 -16.82
CA PHE A 68 -8.57 -5.94 -15.98
C PHE A 68 -8.90 -6.17 -14.50
N TYR A 69 -7.87 -6.47 -13.72
CA TYR A 69 -7.98 -6.71 -12.29
C TYR A 69 -6.90 -5.93 -11.55
N ALA A 70 -7.22 -5.50 -10.33
CA ALA A 70 -6.29 -4.84 -9.43
C ALA A 70 -5.79 -5.83 -8.37
N PHE A 71 -4.65 -5.54 -7.76
CA PHE A 71 -4.13 -6.36 -6.66
C PHE A 71 -5.10 -6.39 -5.46
N SER A 72 -5.98 -5.39 -5.31
CA SER A 72 -7.06 -5.43 -4.33
C SER A 72 -8.01 -6.62 -4.51
N ASP A 73 -8.21 -7.08 -5.74
CA ASP A 73 -9.08 -8.23 -6.04
C ASP A 73 -8.41 -9.54 -5.61
N VAL A 74 -7.10 -9.65 -5.86
CA VAL A 74 -6.26 -10.75 -5.35
C VAL A 74 -6.28 -10.73 -3.82
N PHE A 75 -6.00 -9.57 -3.21
CA PHE A 75 -5.94 -9.42 -1.76
C PHE A 75 -7.25 -9.78 -1.07
N LYS A 76 -8.39 -9.31 -1.58
CA LYS A 76 -9.71 -9.69 -1.09
C LYS A 76 -9.91 -11.20 -1.11
N SER A 77 -9.55 -11.87 -2.22
CA SER A 77 -9.70 -13.33 -2.30
C SER A 77 -8.84 -14.09 -1.28
N LEU A 78 -7.69 -13.54 -0.89
CA LEU A 78 -6.81 -14.13 0.13
C LEU A 78 -7.40 -13.97 1.53
N ILE A 79 -7.93 -12.79 1.87
CA ILE A 79 -8.43 -12.51 3.23
C ILE A 79 -9.88 -12.95 3.45
N SER A 80 -10.68 -13.06 2.39
CA SER A 80 -12.07 -13.53 2.43
C SER A 80 -12.17 -15.06 2.28
N GLY A 81 -11.04 -15.77 2.18
CA GLY A 81 -10.92 -17.13 1.64
C GLY A 81 -10.59 -18.26 2.63
N GLY A 82 -10.93 -18.14 3.91
CA GLY A 82 -11.20 -19.35 4.70
C GLY A 82 -12.46 -20.01 4.14
N GLN A 83 -12.28 -21.05 3.31
CA GLN A 83 -13.26 -21.97 2.67
C GLN A 83 -13.23 -21.91 1.13
N ASN A 84 -12.42 -22.76 0.50
CA ASN A 84 -12.91 -23.87 -0.32
C ASN A 84 -11.75 -24.68 -0.89
N GLY A 85 -11.87 -26.00 -0.73
CA GLY A 85 -10.84 -26.96 -1.06
C GLY A 85 -10.46 -26.99 -2.54
N LYS A 86 -9.15 -27.02 -2.75
CA LYS A 86 -8.53 -28.18 -3.37
C LYS A 86 -7.20 -28.46 -2.69
#